data_AF-A0A4Y2MPQ7-F1
#
_entry.id   AF-A0A4Y2MPQ7-F1
#
_cell.length_a   1.000
_cell.length_b   1.000
_cell.length_c   1.000
_cell.angle_alpha   90.00
_cell.angle_beta   90.00
_cell.angle_gamma   90.00
#
_symmetry.space_group_name_H-M   'P 1'
#
loop_
_entity.id
_entity.type
_entity.pdbx_description
1 polymer ?
#
loop_
_entity_poly.entity_id
_entity_poly.type
_entity_poly.pdbx_seq_one_letter_code
_entity_poly.pdbx_strand_id
1 'polypeptide(L)'
;SAIFSSLRPEDRKKFFIPLQSSLPEDFRLCIYSMTKEEQEEVVRESPLSLLYLHLNWPLQNLFLQTAEKIINYIDARSFRILLRHIGYLDDRGDFDYRELFREFWNGIPDHLKKSARRSRYLRMKIDSCVDEIKRKGNGDDNNEPINSKRKSGSDTNRKNKSIRKNRRS
;
A
#
# COMPACT_ATOMS: atom_id res chain seq x y z
N SER A 1 -21.09 21.65 2.84
CA SER A 1 -22.36 22.41 2.81
C SER A 1 -22.64 23.20 4.10
N ALA A 2 -22.80 24.53 4.01
CA ALA A 2 -23.18 25.41 5.15
C ALA A 2 -24.63 25.20 5.64
N ILE A 3 -25.46 24.55 4.82
CA ILE A 3 -26.84 24.25 5.16
C ILE A 3 -26.88 23.14 6.22
N PHE A 4 -26.06 22.09 6.07
CA PHE A 4 -26.07 20.94 6.96
C PHE A 4 -25.73 21.31 8.41
N SER A 5 -24.71 22.15 8.62
CA SER A 5 -24.33 22.63 9.96
C SER A 5 -25.43 23.44 10.65
N SER A 6 -26.31 24.06 9.87
CA SER A 6 -27.42 24.90 10.36
C SER A 6 -28.67 24.09 10.70
N LEU A 7 -28.71 22.79 10.38
CA LEU A 7 -29.84 21.91 10.69
C LEU A 7 -29.82 21.46 12.15
N ARG A 8 -31.03 21.21 12.68
CA ARG A 8 -31.20 20.49 13.95
C ARG A 8 -30.75 19.03 13.82
N PRO A 9 -30.25 18.38 14.89
CA PRO A 9 -29.79 16.99 14.83
C PRO A 9 -30.81 16.01 14.23
N GLU A 10 -32.09 16.17 14.56
CA GLU A 10 -33.18 15.31 14.05
C GLU A 10 -33.37 15.45 12.54
N ASP A 11 -33.09 16.64 12.00
CA ASP A 11 -33.17 16.93 10.57
C ASP A 11 -31.90 16.48 9.84
N ARG A 12 -30.73 16.47 10.48
CA ARG A 12 -29.46 16.01 9.90
C ARG A 12 -29.50 14.53 9.52
N LYS A 13 -30.15 13.69 10.32
CA LYS A 13 -30.30 12.24 10.05
C LYS A 13 -30.89 11.95 8.68
N LYS A 14 -31.82 12.79 8.22
CA LYS A 14 -32.46 12.66 6.88
C LYS A 14 -31.46 12.78 5.73
N PHE A 15 -30.30 13.38 5.98
CA PHE A 15 -29.26 13.59 4.98
C PHE A 15 -28.15 12.54 5.03
N PHE A 16 -28.12 11.62 6.00
CA PHE A 16 -27.02 10.65 6.13
C PHE A 16 -26.84 9.79 4.87
N ILE A 17 -27.93 9.24 4.32
CA ILE A 17 -27.89 8.45 3.08
C ILE A 17 -27.55 9.32 1.86
N PRO A 18 -28.23 10.47 1.60
CA PRO A 18 -27.84 11.37 0.51
C PRO A 18 -26.37 11.82 0.55
N LEU A 19 -25.85 12.07 1.75
CA LEU A 19 -24.46 12.52 1.96
C LEU A 19 -23.44 11.49 1.48
N GLN A 20 -23.75 10.19 1.60
CA GLN A 20 -22.87 9.12 1.12
C GLN A 20 -22.69 9.11 -0.40
N SER A 21 -23.62 9.75 -1.14
CA SER A 21 -23.58 9.89 -2.60
C SER A 21 -23.16 11.29 -3.05
N SER A 22 -22.81 12.18 -2.10
CA SER A 22 -22.40 13.55 -2.38
C SER A 22 -20.91 13.64 -2.75
N LEU A 23 -20.48 14.81 -3.22
CA LEU A 23 -19.06 15.06 -3.50
C LEU A 23 -18.21 14.85 -2.23
N PRO A 24 -16.98 14.32 -2.35
CA PRO A 24 -16.11 14.07 -1.21
C PRO A 24 -15.93 15.29 -0.29
N GLU A 25 -15.85 16.49 -0.86
CA GLU A 25 -15.72 17.76 -0.13
C GLU A 25 -16.95 18.07 0.70
N ASP A 26 -18.14 17.87 0.15
CA ASP A 26 -19.39 18.11 0.86
C ASP A 26 -19.61 17.09 1.97
N PHE A 27 -19.33 15.82 1.69
CA PHE A 27 -19.36 14.76 2.69
C PHE A 27 -18.40 15.07 3.85
N ARG A 28 -17.18 15.50 3.54
CA ARG A 28 -16.16 15.88 4.52
C ARG A 28 -16.64 16.99 5.44
N LEU A 29 -17.16 18.08 4.86
CA LEU A 29 -17.66 19.23 5.62
C LEU A 29 -18.82 18.83 6.54
N CYS A 30 -19.71 17.96 6.07
CA CYS A 30 -20.85 17.52 6.87
C CYS A 30 -20.38 16.61 8.02
N ILE A 31 -19.53 15.61 7.75
CA ILE A 31 -18.97 14.71 8.78
C ILE A 31 -18.29 15.50 9.91
N TYR A 32 -17.49 16.52 9.60
CA TYR A 32 -16.83 17.31 10.64
C TYR A 32 -17.75 18.23 11.46
N SER A 33 -18.96 18.49 10.97
CA SER A 33 -19.98 19.26 11.71
C SER A 33 -20.95 18.39 12.52
N MET A 34 -20.85 17.07 12.37
CA MET A 34 -21.66 16.09 13.11
C MET A 34 -21.15 15.91 14.54
N THR A 35 -22.05 15.51 15.45
CA THR A 35 -21.64 15.01 16.77
C THR A 35 -20.96 13.64 16.63
N LYS A 36 -20.30 13.18 17.70
CA LYS A 36 -19.65 11.87 17.69
C LYS A 36 -20.65 10.73 17.48
N GLU A 37 -21.83 10.84 18.06
CA GLU A 37 -22.91 9.87 17.96
C GLU A 37 -23.44 9.80 16.51
N GLU A 38 -23.62 10.95 15.87
CA GLU A 38 -24.02 11.05 14.46
C GLU A 38 -22.97 10.42 13.54
N GLN A 39 -21.67 10.67 13.78
CA GLN A 39 -20.59 10.04 13.03
C GLN A 39 -20.59 8.52 13.21
N GLU A 40 -20.78 8.02 14.43
CA GLU A 40 -20.86 6.59 14.71
C GLU A 40 -22.06 5.91 14.04
N GLU A 41 -23.19 6.61 13.88
CA GLU A 41 -24.36 6.14 13.14
C GLU A 41 -24.05 6.04 11.64
N VAL A 42 -23.50 7.11 11.04
CA VAL A 42 -23.10 7.12 9.63
C VAL A 42 -22.06 6.04 9.31
N VAL A 43 -21.08 5.83 10.19
CA VAL A 43 -20.05 4.79 10.02
C VAL A 43 -20.64 3.39 10.08
N ARG A 44 -21.62 3.15 10.96
CA ARG A 44 -22.30 1.85 11.03
C ARG A 44 -23.12 1.56 9.79
N GLU A 45 -23.78 2.57 9.23
CA GLU A 45 -24.60 2.41 8.03
C GLU A 45 -23.75 2.29 6.75
N SER A 46 -22.66 3.05 6.65
CA SER A 46 -21.77 3.04 5.48
C SER A 46 -20.31 3.26 5.87
N PRO A 47 -19.62 2.20 6.32
CA PRO A 47 -18.19 2.29 6.66
C PRO A 47 -17.32 2.62 5.43
N LEU A 48 -17.77 2.25 4.22
CA LEU A 48 -17.04 2.55 3.00
C LEU A 48 -16.93 4.05 2.70
N SER A 49 -17.99 4.82 2.94
CA SER A 49 -17.97 6.27 2.67
C SER A 49 -16.88 6.96 3.46
N LEU A 50 -16.67 6.56 4.72
CA LEU A 50 -15.59 7.10 5.53
C LEU A 50 -14.22 6.70 4.99
N LEU A 51 -14.03 5.46 4.53
CA LEU A 51 -12.75 5.03 3.95
C LEU A 51 -12.43 5.72 2.63
N TYR A 52 -13.42 5.94 1.78
CA TYR A 52 -13.22 6.72 0.55
C TYR A 52 -12.85 8.16 0.85
N LEU A 53 -13.46 8.76 1.87
CA LEU A 53 -13.06 10.10 2.31
C LEU A 53 -11.56 10.12 2.71
N HIS A 54 -11.10 9.09 3.40
CA HIS A 54 -9.70 8.95 3.82
C HIS A 54 -8.76 8.49 2.72
N LEU A 55 -9.23 8.18 1.51
CA LEU A 55 -8.37 7.95 0.35
C LEU A 55 -8.11 9.23 -0.45
N ASN A 56 -8.82 10.32 -0.16
CA ASN A 56 -8.64 11.60 -0.83
C ASN A 56 -7.71 12.52 -0.04
N TRP A 57 -7.00 13.38 -0.75
CA TRP A 57 -6.17 14.41 -0.14
C TRP A 57 -7.02 15.39 0.70
N PRO A 58 -6.57 15.78 1.91
CA PRO A 58 -5.28 15.50 2.56
C PRO A 58 -5.31 14.34 3.57
N LEU A 59 -6.33 13.48 3.53
CA LEU A 59 -6.62 12.53 4.61
C LEU A 59 -5.97 11.15 4.43
N GLN A 60 -5.22 10.92 3.35
CA GLN A 60 -4.62 9.62 3.02
C GLN A 60 -3.82 9.00 4.17
N ASN A 61 -3.06 9.83 4.90
CA ASN A 61 -2.23 9.38 6.02
C ASN A 61 -3.04 8.83 7.21
N LEU A 62 -4.33 9.15 7.29
CA LEU A 62 -5.23 8.68 8.34
C LEU A 62 -6.01 7.42 7.93
N PHE A 63 -5.88 6.96 6.69
CA PHE A 63 -6.65 5.84 6.15
C PHE A 63 -6.51 4.57 6.99
N LEU A 64 -5.28 4.15 7.30
CA LEU A 64 -5.03 2.89 8.01
C LEU A 64 -5.59 2.91 9.42
N GLN A 65 -5.39 4.02 10.14
CA GLN A 65 -5.94 4.22 11.47
C GLN A 65 -7.48 4.16 11.46
N THR A 66 -8.11 4.78 10.47
CA THR A 66 -9.56 4.74 10.31
C THR A 66 -10.02 3.34 9.96
N ALA A 67 -9.35 2.66 9.03
CA ALA A 67 -9.67 1.32 8.59
C ALA A 67 -9.61 0.30 9.73
N GLU A 68 -8.59 0.34 10.57
CA GLU A 68 -8.48 -0.53 11.75
C GLU A 68 -9.72 -0.45 12.65
N LYS A 69 -10.25 0.76 12.87
CA LYS A 69 -11.42 0.98 13.74
C LYS A 69 -12.72 0.44 13.16
N ILE A 70 -12.84 0.42 11.82
CA ILE A 70 -14.14 0.18 11.16
C ILE A 70 -14.18 -1.06 10.27
N ILE A 71 -13.05 -1.76 10.09
CA ILE A 71 -12.95 -2.94 9.23
C ILE A 71 -13.96 -4.03 9.59
N ASN A 72 -14.31 -4.15 10.87
CA ASN A 72 -15.27 -5.13 11.37
C ASN A 72 -16.72 -4.85 10.94
N TYR A 73 -17.03 -3.62 10.50
CA TYR A 73 -18.34 -3.27 9.93
C TYR A 73 -18.41 -3.54 8.42
N ILE A 74 -17.30 -3.92 7.78
CA ILE A 74 -17.21 -4.05 6.33
C ILE A 74 -17.42 -5.50 5.92
N ASP A 75 -18.43 -5.73 5.09
CA ASP A 75 -18.67 -7.05 4.54
C ASP A 75 -17.69 -7.42 3.42
N ALA A 76 -17.69 -8.71 3.09
CA ALA A 76 -16.82 -9.28 2.05
C ALA A 76 -16.98 -8.63 0.67
N ARG A 77 -18.17 -8.10 0.33
CA ARG A 77 -18.45 -7.44 -0.95
C ARG A 77 -17.86 -6.04 -0.98
N SER A 78 -18.18 -5.24 0.03
CA SER A 78 -17.72 -3.89 0.25
C SER A 78 -16.20 -3.82 0.29
N PHE A 79 -15.59 -4.76 1.00
CA PHE A 79 -14.14 -4.90 1.06
C PHE A 79 -13.50 -5.07 -0.33
N ARG A 80 -14.09 -5.89 -1.21
CA ARG A 80 -13.58 -6.05 -2.59
C ARG A 80 -13.72 -4.78 -3.42
N ILE A 81 -14.79 -4.02 -3.21
CA ILE A 81 -15.01 -2.75 -3.94
C ILE A 81 -13.94 -1.74 -3.50
N LEU A 82 -13.69 -1.64 -2.19
CA LEU A 82 -12.63 -0.79 -1.63
C LEU A 82 -11.25 -1.11 -2.23
N LEU A 83 -10.86 -2.39 -2.26
CA LEU A 83 -9.56 -2.78 -2.85
C LEU A 83 -9.45 -2.43 -4.34
N ARG A 84 -10.54 -2.55 -5.11
CA ARG A 84 -10.52 -2.11 -6.52
C ARG A 84 -10.33 -0.60 -6.62
N HIS A 85 -10.98 0.15 -5.74
CA HIS A 85 -10.87 1.60 -5.74
C HIS A 85 -9.45 2.06 -5.40
N ILE A 86 -8.82 1.47 -4.37
CA ILE A 86 -7.40 1.73 -4.06
C ILE A 86 -6.51 1.33 -5.24
N GLY A 87 -6.79 0.19 -5.88
CA GLY A 87 -6.04 -0.23 -7.07
C GLY A 87 -6.13 0.74 -8.24
N TYR A 88 -7.31 1.36 -8.46
CA TYR A 88 -7.50 2.41 -9.46
C TYR A 88 -6.80 3.72 -9.09
N LEU A 89 -6.75 4.06 -7.80
CA LEU A 89 -6.00 5.21 -7.30
C LEU A 89 -4.49 5.02 -7.48
N ASP A 90 -3.96 3.82 -7.22
CA ASP A 90 -2.56 3.48 -7.51
C ASP A 90 -2.21 3.71 -9.00
N ASP A 91 -3.12 3.36 -9.90
CA ASP A 91 -2.92 3.58 -11.34
C ASP A 91 -2.92 5.08 -11.73
N ARG A 92 -3.45 5.98 -10.87
CA ARG A 92 -3.43 7.45 -11.08
C ARG A 92 -2.13 8.12 -10.61
N GLY A 93 -1.46 7.57 -9.60
CA GLY A 93 -0.13 8.02 -9.16
C GLY A 93 -0.09 9.34 -8.38
N ASP A 94 -1.20 9.77 -7.78
CA ASP A 94 -1.30 11.00 -6.97
C ASP A 94 -0.82 10.85 -5.51
N PHE A 95 -0.67 9.62 -5.03
CA PHE A 95 -0.16 9.25 -3.71
C PHE A 95 0.42 7.83 -3.77
N ASP A 96 1.22 7.42 -2.78
CA ASP A 96 1.74 6.05 -2.69
C ASP A 96 0.64 5.06 -2.23
N TYR A 97 -0.38 4.89 -3.07
CA TYR A 97 -1.46 3.94 -2.80
C TYR A 97 -0.99 2.50 -2.85
N ARG A 98 0.16 2.21 -3.48
CA ARG A 98 0.79 0.90 -3.44
C ARG A 98 1.23 0.54 -2.02
N GLU A 99 1.93 1.45 -1.36
CA GLU A 99 2.32 1.31 0.04
C GLU A 99 1.10 1.15 0.93
N LEU A 100 0.14 2.08 0.83
CA LEU A 100 -1.11 2.06 1.59
C LEU A 100 -1.89 0.75 1.37
N PHE A 101 -2.00 0.28 0.13
CA PHE A 101 -2.67 -0.99 -0.19
C PHE A 101 -1.98 -2.15 0.53
N ARG A 102 -0.65 -2.19 0.52
CA ARG A 102 0.12 -3.26 1.14
C ARG A 102 -0.06 -3.28 2.65
N GLU A 103 0.12 -2.14 3.31
CA GLU A 103 -0.05 -2.02 4.76
C GLU A 103 -1.49 -2.39 5.16
N PHE A 104 -2.47 -1.89 4.42
CA PHE A 104 -3.87 -2.24 4.63
C PHE A 104 -4.09 -3.75 4.46
N TRP A 105 -3.58 -4.35 3.39
CA TRP A 105 -3.70 -5.78 3.14
C TRP A 105 -3.04 -6.63 4.23
N ASN A 106 -2.00 -6.15 4.89
CA ASN A 106 -1.37 -6.90 5.98
C ASN A 106 -2.24 -6.93 7.23
N GLY A 107 -2.90 -5.82 7.56
CA GLY A 107 -3.70 -5.65 8.79
C GLY A 107 -5.13 -6.21 8.77
N ILE A 108 -5.66 -6.62 7.62
CA ILE A 108 -7.06 -7.09 7.52
C ILE A 108 -7.27 -8.55 7.98
N PRO A 109 -8.50 -8.91 8.40
CA PRO A 109 -8.89 -10.29 8.71
C PRO A 109 -8.80 -11.29 7.54
N ASP A 110 -8.45 -12.53 7.84
CA ASP A 110 -8.28 -13.61 6.85
C ASP A 110 -9.54 -13.93 6.02
N HIS A 111 -10.73 -13.81 6.62
CA HIS A 111 -11.97 -14.09 5.90
C HIS A 111 -12.19 -13.07 4.75
N LEU A 112 -11.79 -11.81 4.95
CA LEU A 112 -11.79 -10.77 3.92
C LEU A 112 -10.70 -11.03 2.88
N LYS A 113 -9.49 -11.46 3.29
CA LYS A 113 -8.41 -11.86 2.36
C LYS A 113 -8.86 -12.97 1.42
N LYS A 114 -9.44 -14.04 1.97
CA LYS A 114 -9.99 -15.19 1.22
C LYS A 114 -11.07 -14.73 0.24
N SER A 115 -11.95 -13.84 0.69
CA SER A 115 -12.99 -13.24 -0.15
C SER A 115 -12.40 -12.48 -1.35
N ALA A 116 -11.40 -11.62 -1.15
CA ALA A 116 -10.81 -10.81 -2.20
C ALA A 116 -10.08 -11.65 -3.26
N ARG A 117 -9.36 -12.69 -2.85
CA ARG A 117 -8.64 -13.60 -3.75
C ARG A 117 -9.53 -14.36 -4.74
N ARG A 118 -10.84 -14.42 -4.51
CA ARG A 118 -11.81 -14.99 -5.47
C ARG A 118 -11.92 -14.17 -6.76
N SER A 119 -11.62 -12.87 -6.71
CA SER A 119 -11.58 -12.00 -7.90
C SER A 119 -10.24 -12.13 -8.60
N ARG A 120 -10.24 -12.46 -9.91
CA ARG A 120 -9.02 -12.55 -10.73
C ARG A 120 -8.23 -11.24 -10.72
N TYR A 121 -8.92 -10.12 -10.94
CA TYR A 121 -8.31 -8.78 -10.93
C TYR A 121 -7.63 -8.48 -9.59
N LEU A 122 -8.35 -8.69 -8.48
CA LEU A 122 -7.79 -8.37 -7.15
C LEU A 122 -6.63 -9.30 -6.81
N ARG A 123 -6.69 -10.57 -7.18
CA ARG A 123 -5.58 -11.50 -6.99
C ARG A 123 -4.31 -10.98 -7.67
N MET A 124 -4.41 -10.59 -8.94
CA MET A 124 -3.27 -10.03 -9.67
C MET A 124 -2.72 -8.75 -9.02
N LYS A 125 -3.60 -7.83 -8.58
CA LYS A 125 -3.18 -6.59 -7.92
C LYS A 125 -2.53 -6.87 -6.55
N ILE A 126 -3.11 -7.76 -5.75
CA ILE A 126 -2.55 -8.20 -4.46
C ILE A 126 -1.16 -8.80 -4.66
N ASP A 127 -1.02 -9.75 -5.58
CA ASP A 127 0.26 -10.41 -5.85
C ASP A 127 1.30 -9.38 -6.32
N SER A 128 0.91 -8.43 -7.18
CA SER A 128 1.78 -7.33 -7.61
C SER A 128 2.24 -6.43 -6.45
N CYS A 129 1.37 -6.09 -5.51
CA CYS A 129 1.71 -5.21 -4.39
C CYS A 129 2.47 -5.93 -3.26
N VAL A 130 2.26 -7.25 -3.11
CA VAL A 130 2.81 -8.03 -1.98
C VAL A 130 4.10 -8.77 -2.38
N ASP A 131 4.24 -9.28 -3.61
CA ASP A 131 5.42 -10.07 -4.01
C ASP A 131 6.65 -9.24 -4.40
N GLU A 132 6.53 -7.92 -4.61
CA GLU A 132 7.68 -7.04 -4.88
C GLU A 132 8.70 -7.03 -3.72
N ILE A 133 8.27 -7.28 -2.48
CA ILE A 133 9.16 -7.32 -1.30
C ILE A 133 9.95 -8.62 -1.22
N LYS A 134 9.42 -9.77 -1.67
CA LYS A 134 10.23 -11.01 -1.72
C LYS A 134 11.47 -10.84 -2.60
N ARG A 135 11.42 -9.94 -3.59
CA ARG A 135 12.56 -9.63 -4.45
C ARG A 135 13.48 -8.55 -3.85
N LYS A 136 12.94 -7.57 -3.11
CA LYS A 136 13.75 -6.53 -2.45
C LYS A 136 14.42 -7.01 -1.15
N GLY A 137 13.77 -7.86 -0.36
CA GLY A 137 14.31 -8.39 0.90
C GLY A 137 15.40 -9.47 0.73
N ASN A 138 15.47 -10.10 -0.44
CA ASN A 138 16.52 -11.09 -0.75
C ASN A 138 17.75 -10.47 -1.46
N GLY A 139 17.78 -9.15 -1.64
CA GLY A 139 18.83 -8.45 -2.40
C GLY A 139 19.98 -7.87 -1.55
N ASP A 140 19.80 -7.70 -0.25
CA ASP A 140 20.74 -6.94 0.60
C ASP A 140 21.65 -7.80 1.51
N ASP A 141 21.53 -9.13 1.50
CA ASP A 141 22.34 -10.02 2.36
C ASP A 141 23.67 -10.52 1.75
N ASN A 142 24.07 -10.01 0.57
CA ASN A 142 25.34 -10.40 -0.08
C ASN A 142 26.29 -9.21 -0.23
N ASN A 143 26.68 -8.59 0.88
CA ASN A 143 27.88 -7.74 0.92
C ASN A 143 28.94 -8.37 1.84
N GLU A 144 29.62 -9.39 1.33
CA GLU A 144 30.95 -9.73 1.86
C GLU A 144 31.93 -8.59 1.54
N PRO A 145 32.74 -8.11 2.51
CA PRO A 145 33.74 -7.10 2.23
C PRO A 145 34.94 -7.75 1.51
N ILE A 146 35.12 -7.43 0.23
CA ILE A 146 36.31 -7.79 -0.54
C ILE A 146 37.52 -7.06 0.07
N ASN A 147 38.28 -7.79 0.88
CA ASN A 147 39.54 -7.34 1.44
C ASN A 147 40.65 -7.45 0.37
N SER A 148 40.84 -6.39 -0.43
CA SER A 148 41.93 -6.32 -1.41
C SER A 148 43.24 -5.88 -0.74
N LYS A 149 44.00 -6.84 -0.23
CA LYS A 149 45.41 -6.64 0.14
C LYS A 149 46.25 -6.36 -1.11
N ARG A 150 46.71 -5.12 -1.23
CA ARG A 150 47.82 -4.69 -2.10
C ARG A 150 49.07 -5.54 -1.85
N LYS A 151 49.71 -6.03 -2.91
CA LYS A 151 51.16 -6.27 -2.94
C LYS A 151 51.74 -5.77 -4.27
N SER A 152 52.41 -4.64 -4.16
CA SER A 152 53.42 -4.14 -5.09
C SER A 152 54.69 -4.99 -5.02
N GLY A 153 55.38 -5.16 -6.14
CA GLY A 153 56.74 -5.71 -6.15
C GLY A 153 57.23 -5.98 -7.58
N SER A 154 58.02 -5.04 -8.09
CA SER A 154 58.71 -5.07 -9.38
C SER A 154 59.99 -5.92 -9.35
N ASP A 155 60.49 -6.15 -10.57
CA ASP A 155 61.90 -6.34 -10.96
C ASP A 155 62.50 -7.75 -11.14
N THR A 156 62.62 -8.08 -12.44
CA THR A 156 63.80 -8.56 -13.20
C THR A 156 64.87 -9.43 -12.52
N ASN A 157 65.16 -10.62 -13.09
CA ASN A 157 66.54 -10.93 -13.50
C ASN A 157 66.73 -12.14 -14.47
N ARG A 158 67.85 -12.06 -15.19
CA ARG A 158 68.36 -12.84 -16.33
C ARG A 158 68.99 -14.22 -16.01
N LYS A 159 68.93 -15.09 -17.04
CA LYS A 159 69.94 -16.03 -17.62
C LYS A 159 70.59 -17.17 -16.78
N ASN A 160 70.49 -18.41 -17.30
CA ASN A 160 71.59 -19.27 -17.82
C ASN A 160 71.00 -20.65 -18.25
N LYS A 161 71.03 -21.08 -19.52
CA LYS A 161 72.09 -21.74 -20.33
C LYS A 161 72.43 -23.20 -19.91
N SER A 162 72.02 -24.18 -20.72
CA SER A 162 72.80 -25.42 -20.98
C SER A 162 72.44 -26.07 -22.32
N ILE A 163 73.49 -26.55 -23.00
CA ILE A 163 73.59 -27.05 -24.38
C ILE A 163 73.78 -28.58 -24.36
N ARG A 164 73.19 -29.33 -25.31
CA ARG A 164 73.74 -30.54 -26.01
C ARG A 164 72.69 -31.09 -27.00
N LYS A 165 72.85 -30.98 -28.32
CA LYS A 165 73.57 -31.83 -29.31
C LYS A 165 73.12 -33.31 -29.40
N ASN A 166 72.52 -33.68 -30.54
CA ASN A 166 72.89 -34.76 -31.51
C ASN A 166 71.72 -34.94 -32.50
N ARG A 167 71.78 -34.69 -33.82
CA ARG A 167 72.60 -35.18 -34.96
C ARG A 167 72.23 -36.60 -35.43
N ARG A 168 71.52 -36.63 -36.57
CA ARG A 168 71.43 -37.64 -37.65
C ARG A 168 71.12 -39.10 -37.28
N SER A 169 70.05 -39.63 -37.88
CA SER A 169 70.19 -40.48 -39.06
C SER A 169 68.95 -40.37 -39.94
#